data_AF-A0A833Z610-F1
#
_entry.id   AF-A0A833Z610-F1
#
_cell.length_a   1.000
_cell.length_b   1.000
_cell.length_c   1.000
_cell.angle_alpha   90.00
_cell.angle_beta   90.00
_cell.angle_gamma   90.00
#
_symmetry.space_group_name_H-M   'P 1'
#
loop_
_entity.id
_entity.type
_entity.pdbx_description
1 polymer ?
#
loop_
_entity_poly.entity_id
_entity_poly.type
_entity_poly.pdbx_seq_one_letter_code
_entity_poly.pdbx_strand_id
1 'polypeptide(L)'
;MAAALRTAGAVLRDRMVPGSSRAHQPWRCRSGAAATAAAATETAQRARSPNPQVQPGKRKPKTGILMLNMGGPETLGDVHDFLLRLFLDRDLITLPIQNKLAPIIAKRRTPKIQEQYRRIGGGSPIKMWTSRQGESMVKLLDEMSPHTAPHKYYIGFRYVHPLTEEAIEEMERDGLERAIAFTQYPQYSCSTTGSSLNAIYRYYNEVGKKPRMKWSTIDRWPTHPLLIQCFADHIQKELDRFPLEKRSEVVILFSAHSLPMSVVNRGDPYPQEVGATVHRVMEKLAYSNPYRLVWQSKRSPATTSRHCMNWTSSTLRCSPASVESKTSEEQSLLMEIHCSLRPWLTWCTRTSSRTSCAPSS
;
A
#
# COMPACT_ATOMS: atom_id res chain seq x y z
N MET A 1 16.89 24.22 -38.18
CA MET A 1 16.76 23.92 -39.62
C MET A 1 15.63 22.90 -39.75
N ALA A 2 14.40 23.36 -40.00
CA ALA A 2 13.83 23.55 -41.34
C ALA A 2 13.72 22.18 -42.06
N ALA A 3 12.52 21.58 -42.08
CA ALA A 3 11.53 21.68 -43.18
C ALA A 3 11.84 20.62 -44.27
N ALA A 4 10.96 19.95 -45.00
CA ALA A 4 9.52 19.90 -45.23
C ALA A 4 9.25 18.59 -46.06
N LEU A 5 8.06 18.00 -46.20
CA LEU A 5 6.96 18.24 -47.18
C LEU A 5 6.03 16.99 -47.08
N ARG A 6 4.69 17.07 -46.91
CA ARG A 6 3.59 17.32 -47.90
C ARG A 6 3.58 16.30 -49.07
N THR A 7 2.50 15.70 -49.57
CA THR A 7 1.02 15.94 -49.55
C THR A 7 0.25 14.85 -50.34
N ALA A 8 -1.10 14.87 -50.22
CA ALA A 8 -2.16 14.37 -51.14
C ALA A 8 -2.57 12.88 -51.04
N GLY A 9 -3.83 12.45 -51.16
CA GLY A 9 -5.16 13.06 -51.39
C GLY A 9 -6.21 11.93 -51.51
N ALA A 10 -7.35 12.02 -50.81
CA ALA A 10 -8.73 12.14 -51.35
C ALA A 10 -9.50 10.86 -51.83
N VAL A 11 -10.60 10.57 -51.11
CA VAL A 11 -12.01 10.39 -51.61
C VAL A 11 -12.50 9.00 -52.12
N LEU A 12 -13.51 8.38 -51.44
CA LEU A 12 -14.90 8.08 -51.92
C LEU A 12 -15.72 7.04 -51.08
N ARG A 13 -16.95 7.48 -50.69
CA ARG A 13 -18.29 6.84 -50.66
C ARG A 13 -18.63 5.56 -49.86
N ASP A 14 -19.32 5.77 -48.74
CA ASP A 14 -20.77 5.57 -48.48
C ASP A 14 -21.60 4.52 -49.27
N ARG A 15 -22.34 3.66 -48.53
CA ARG A 15 -23.53 2.92 -48.98
C ARG A 15 -24.37 2.40 -47.80
N MET A 16 -25.44 3.12 -47.47
CA MET A 16 -26.62 2.64 -46.73
C MET A 16 -27.53 1.78 -47.63
N VAL A 17 -28.25 0.83 -47.04
CA VAL A 17 -29.32 0.03 -47.67
C VAL A 17 -30.65 0.31 -46.94
N PRO A 18 -31.78 0.54 -47.65
CA PRO A 18 -33.03 0.98 -47.06
C PRO A 18 -33.98 -0.18 -46.70
N GLY A 19 -34.87 0.09 -45.75
CA GLY A 19 -36.05 -0.73 -45.46
C GLY A 19 -37.32 -0.25 -46.16
N SER A 20 -38.27 -1.16 -46.32
CA SER A 20 -39.68 -0.96 -46.69
C SER A 20 -40.44 -2.24 -46.31
N SER A 21 -41.72 -2.33 -45.99
CA SER A 21 -42.77 -1.55 -45.31
C SER A 21 -44.09 -2.25 -45.68
N ARG A 22 -45.08 -2.23 -44.77
CA ARG A 22 -46.51 -2.62 -44.96
C ARG A 22 -46.80 -4.14 -44.88
N ALA A 23 -47.92 -4.65 -44.35
CA ALA A 23 -49.24 -4.07 -44.15
C ALA A 23 -50.07 -4.76 -43.01
N HIS A 24 -50.90 -3.94 -42.36
CA HIS A 24 -52.28 -4.11 -41.84
C HIS A 24 -52.96 -5.49 -41.59
N GLN A 25 -53.42 -5.65 -40.32
CA GLN A 25 -54.80 -5.99 -39.84
C GLN A 25 -55.38 -7.43 -40.03
N PRO A 26 -56.53 -7.80 -39.40
CA PRO A 26 -56.86 -7.79 -37.96
C PRO A 26 -57.66 -9.06 -37.48
N TRP A 27 -57.90 -9.17 -36.16
CA TRP A 27 -59.05 -9.83 -35.47
C TRP A 27 -59.35 -11.34 -35.67
N ARG A 28 -59.39 -12.10 -34.55
CA ARG A 28 -60.64 -12.67 -33.98
C ARG A 28 -60.39 -13.51 -32.72
N CYS A 29 -61.16 -13.22 -31.68
CA CYS A 29 -61.44 -14.12 -30.56
C CYS A 29 -62.36 -15.28 -31.00
N ARG A 30 -62.18 -16.46 -30.42
CA ARG A 30 -63.28 -17.42 -30.21
C ARG A 30 -63.06 -18.27 -28.96
N SER A 31 -64.10 -18.28 -28.15
CA SER A 31 -64.34 -19.00 -26.91
C SER A 31 -65.24 -20.22 -27.13
N GLY A 32 -65.18 -21.20 -26.21
CA GLY A 32 -66.10 -22.34 -26.04
C GLY A 32 -65.34 -23.62 -25.66
N ALA A 33 -65.33 -24.14 -24.42
CA ALA A 33 -66.40 -24.82 -23.64
C ALA A 33 -66.96 -26.07 -24.38
N ALA A 34 -67.17 -27.27 -23.80
CA ALA A 34 -66.94 -27.87 -22.49
C ALA A 34 -67.20 -29.41 -22.58
N ALA A 35 -66.74 -30.17 -21.56
CA ALA A 35 -67.25 -31.45 -21.01
C ALA A 35 -67.06 -32.76 -21.86
N THR A 36 -66.83 -33.97 -21.31
CA THR A 36 -67.18 -34.64 -20.03
C THR A 36 -66.32 -35.91 -19.78
N ALA A 37 -66.04 -36.20 -18.49
CA ALA A 37 -66.08 -37.51 -17.76
C ALA A 37 -65.18 -38.69 -18.24
N ALA A 38 -64.57 -39.56 -17.41
CA ALA A 38 -64.58 -39.85 -15.98
C ALA A 38 -63.43 -40.83 -15.62
N ALA A 39 -63.29 -41.10 -14.31
CA ALA A 39 -62.50 -42.12 -13.61
C ALA A 39 -61.10 -41.66 -13.12
N ALA A 40 -60.94 -41.20 -11.87
CA ALA A 40 -61.10 -41.86 -10.56
C ALA A 40 -59.74 -42.27 -9.97
N THR A 41 -59.38 -41.55 -8.89
CA THR A 41 -58.64 -41.99 -7.69
C THR A 41 -57.13 -42.26 -7.89
N GLU A 42 -56.17 -41.73 -7.12
CA GLU A 42 -56.13 -41.62 -5.66
C GLU A 42 -55.03 -40.63 -5.21
N THR A 43 -55.28 -40.04 -4.04
CA THR A 43 -54.63 -38.92 -3.35
C THR A 43 -53.16 -39.16 -2.95
N ALA A 44 -52.27 -38.18 -3.14
CA ALA A 44 -51.12 -37.99 -2.24
C ALA A 44 -50.57 -36.56 -2.31
N GLN A 45 -50.48 -35.94 -1.13
CA GLN A 45 -50.02 -34.59 -0.85
C GLN A 45 -48.70 -34.25 -1.55
N ARG A 46 -48.71 -33.26 -2.44
CA ARG A 46 -47.49 -32.64 -2.95
C ARG A 46 -47.17 -31.40 -2.11
N ALA A 47 -46.44 -31.63 -1.03
CA ALA A 47 -45.77 -30.60 -0.27
C ALA A 47 -44.94 -29.72 -1.24
N ARG A 48 -45.13 -28.41 -1.19
CA ARG A 48 -44.25 -27.43 -1.84
C ARG A 48 -42.84 -27.61 -1.29
N SER A 49 -41.96 -28.23 -2.07
CA SER A 49 -40.53 -28.21 -1.79
C SER A 49 -40.04 -26.75 -1.84
N PRO A 50 -39.34 -26.25 -0.81
CA PRO A 50 -38.66 -24.97 -0.91
C PRO A 50 -37.58 -25.09 -1.98
N ASN A 51 -37.55 -24.12 -2.89
CA ASN A 51 -36.47 -23.93 -3.84
C ASN A 51 -35.14 -23.93 -3.06
N PRO A 52 -34.11 -24.71 -3.44
CA PRO A 52 -32.85 -24.68 -2.73
C PRO A 52 -32.28 -23.26 -2.83
N GLN A 53 -32.28 -22.54 -1.72
CA GLN A 53 -31.50 -21.32 -1.57
C GLN A 53 -30.05 -21.71 -1.83
N VAL A 54 -29.55 -21.35 -3.02
CA VAL A 54 -28.14 -21.50 -3.38
C VAL A 54 -27.37 -20.64 -2.40
N GLN A 55 -26.78 -21.30 -1.40
CA GLN A 55 -25.76 -20.69 -0.56
C GLN A 55 -24.71 -20.10 -1.51
N PRO A 56 -24.34 -18.81 -1.39
CA PRO A 56 -23.31 -18.24 -2.25
C PRO A 56 -22.02 -19.01 -1.99
N GLY A 57 -21.73 -20.00 -2.84
CA GLY A 57 -20.52 -20.79 -2.75
C GLY A 57 -19.33 -19.84 -2.71
N LYS A 58 -18.44 -20.00 -1.73
CA LYS A 58 -17.21 -19.21 -1.62
C LYS A 58 -16.48 -19.26 -2.95
N ARG A 59 -16.62 -18.20 -3.76
CA ARG A 59 -15.92 -18.07 -5.04
C ARG A 59 -14.42 -18.04 -4.71
N LYS A 60 -13.62 -18.80 -5.47
CA LYS A 60 -12.16 -18.75 -5.34
C LYS A 60 -11.67 -17.33 -5.63
N PRO A 61 -10.63 -16.84 -4.93
CA PRO A 61 -10.09 -15.52 -5.18
C PRO A 61 -9.54 -15.45 -6.60
N LYS A 62 -9.86 -14.37 -7.31
CA LYS A 62 -9.43 -14.14 -8.69
C LYS A 62 -8.15 -13.32 -8.73
N THR A 63 -8.09 -12.27 -7.93
CA THR A 63 -6.97 -11.31 -7.88
C THR A 63 -6.35 -11.28 -6.49
N GLY A 64 -5.08 -11.65 -6.40
CA GLY A 64 -4.30 -11.52 -5.17
C GLY A 64 -3.49 -10.23 -5.13
N ILE A 65 -3.45 -9.60 -3.96
CA ILE A 65 -2.69 -8.37 -3.71
C ILE A 65 -1.64 -8.70 -2.65
N LEU A 66 -0.39 -8.85 -3.08
CA LEU A 66 0.74 -9.12 -2.22
C LEU A 66 1.28 -7.81 -1.65
N MET A 67 0.97 -7.52 -0.39
CA MET A 67 1.39 -6.33 0.34
C MET A 67 2.82 -6.52 0.85
N LEU A 68 3.79 -5.89 0.17
CA LEU A 68 5.22 -6.06 0.44
C LEU A 68 5.74 -5.04 1.46
N ASN A 69 6.38 -5.51 2.52
CA ASN A 69 7.08 -4.67 3.48
C ASN A 69 8.23 -5.47 4.13
N MET A 70 9.17 -4.82 4.79
CA MET A 70 10.22 -5.52 5.54
C MET A 70 9.66 -6.37 6.69
N GLY A 71 8.53 -5.94 7.25
CA GLY A 71 7.93 -6.51 8.45
C GLY A 71 8.65 -6.05 9.73
N GLY A 72 8.32 -6.69 10.84
CA GLY A 72 8.97 -6.44 12.13
C GLY A 72 8.61 -7.53 13.13
N PRO A 73 9.45 -7.76 14.15
CA PRO A 73 9.25 -8.80 15.15
C PRO A 73 7.98 -8.50 15.95
N GLU A 74 7.03 -9.45 16.00
CA GLU A 74 5.77 -9.30 16.75
C GLU A 74 6.01 -9.33 18.27
N THR A 75 7.01 -10.11 18.69
CA THR A 75 7.43 -10.23 20.09
C THR A 75 8.94 -10.03 20.23
N LEU A 76 9.42 -9.87 21.46
CA LEU A 76 10.85 -9.81 21.75
C LEU A 76 11.62 -11.09 21.35
N GLY A 77 10.95 -12.23 21.29
CA GLY A 77 11.54 -13.51 20.87
C GLY A 77 11.92 -13.51 19.39
N ASP A 78 11.12 -12.83 18.55
CA ASP A 78 11.28 -12.82 17.09
C ASP A 78 12.43 -11.91 16.62
N VAL A 79 13.00 -11.11 17.52
CA VAL A 79 14.02 -10.10 17.18
C VAL A 79 15.27 -10.74 16.58
N HIS A 80 15.70 -11.89 17.09
CA HIS A 80 16.89 -12.56 16.58
C HIS A 80 16.73 -12.96 15.12
N ASP A 81 15.62 -13.63 14.78
CA ASP A 81 15.40 -14.16 13.44
C ASP A 81 15.10 -13.05 12.44
N PHE A 82 14.42 -11.98 12.89
CA PHE A 82 14.30 -10.75 12.12
C PHE A 82 15.66 -10.17 11.73
N LEU A 83 16.57 -10.01 12.70
CA LEU A 83 17.91 -9.48 12.43
C LEU A 83 18.73 -10.44 11.57
N LEU A 84 18.62 -11.74 11.80
CA LEU A 84 19.33 -12.76 11.03
C LEU A 84 18.99 -12.65 9.54
N ARG A 85 17.69 -12.65 9.20
CA ARG A 85 17.25 -12.50 7.79
C ARG A 85 17.66 -11.16 7.20
N LEU A 86 17.57 -10.08 7.98
CA LEU A 86 18.00 -8.74 7.55
C LEU A 86 19.49 -8.69 7.20
N PHE A 87 20.37 -9.31 8.00
CA PHE A 87 21.80 -9.32 7.73
C PHE A 87 22.23 -10.37 6.68
N LEU A 88 21.39 -11.38 6.39
CA LEU A 88 21.61 -12.32 5.28
C LEU A 88 21.18 -11.76 3.92
N ASP A 89 20.40 -10.67 3.90
CA ASP A 89 19.90 -10.08 2.67
C ASP A 89 20.98 -9.31 1.91
N ARG A 90 21.43 -9.89 0.79
CA ARG A 90 22.44 -9.31 -0.09
C ARG A 90 21.94 -8.11 -0.90
N ASP A 91 20.62 -7.92 -1.01
CA ASP A 91 20.06 -6.71 -1.64
C ASP A 91 20.14 -5.49 -0.72
N LEU A 92 20.20 -5.71 0.59
CA LEU A 92 20.24 -4.67 1.61
C LEU A 92 21.66 -4.37 2.08
N ILE A 93 22.42 -5.41 2.44
CA ILE A 93 23.80 -5.29 2.93
C ILE A 93 24.66 -6.37 2.29
N THR A 94 25.80 -5.96 1.72
CA THR A 94 26.83 -6.89 1.23
C THR A 94 27.96 -6.99 2.26
N LEU A 95 28.14 -8.17 2.89
CA LEU A 95 29.20 -8.44 3.86
C LEU A 95 30.17 -9.53 3.35
N PRO A 96 31.47 -9.48 3.69
CA PRO A 96 32.36 -10.61 3.42
C PRO A 96 31.92 -11.83 4.23
N ILE A 97 31.88 -13.03 3.62
CA ILE A 97 31.49 -14.28 4.30
C ILE A 97 30.13 -14.14 5.04
N GLN A 98 29.16 -13.51 4.37
CA GLN A 98 27.88 -13.07 4.95
C GLN A 98 27.13 -14.18 5.71
N ASN A 99 27.16 -15.42 5.21
CA ASN A 99 26.49 -16.56 5.86
C ASN A 99 27.06 -16.89 7.25
N LYS A 100 28.32 -16.52 7.54
CA LYS A 100 28.94 -16.66 8.87
C LYS A 100 28.85 -15.39 9.70
N LEU A 101 29.04 -14.21 9.08
CA LEU A 101 29.00 -12.94 9.81
C LEU A 101 27.58 -12.53 10.21
N ALA A 102 26.57 -12.78 9.39
CA ALA A 102 25.19 -12.37 9.68
C ALA A 102 24.65 -12.99 10.98
N PRO A 103 24.78 -14.31 11.25
CA PRO A 103 24.39 -14.88 12.53
C PRO A 103 25.10 -14.28 13.74
N ILE A 104 26.41 -14.00 13.63
CA ILE A 104 27.20 -13.41 14.72
C ILE A 104 26.73 -11.98 15.01
N ILE A 105 26.51 -11.19 13.96
CA ILE A 105 26.04 -9.80 14.09
C ILE A 105 24.61 -9.76 14.64
N ALA A 106 23.72 -10.65 14.16
CA ALA A 106 22.35 -10.77 14.65
C ALA A 106 22.35 -11.07 16.17
N LYS A 107 23.02 -12.15 16.59
CA LYS A 107 23.13 -12.53 18.01
C LYS A 107 23.69 -11.41 18.88
N ARG A 108 24.74 -10.71 18.42
CA ARG A 108 25.34 -9.59 19.16
C ARG A 108 24.41 -8.38 19.28
N ARG A 109 23.57 -8.12 18.26
CA ARG A 109 22.68 -6.95 18.23
C ARG A 109 21.32 -7.21 18.88
N THR A 110 20.88 -8.47 18.97
CA THR A 110 19.56 -8.84 19.52
C THR A 110 19.24 -8.17 20.85
N PRO A 111 20.09 -8.19 21.90
CA PRO A 111 19.73 -7.61 23.19
C PRO A 111 19.41 -6.11 23.11
N LYS A 112 20.20 -5.36 22.32
CA LYS A 112 19.99 -3.92 22.13
C LYS A 112 18.67 -3.64 21.39
N ILE A 113 18.33 -4.44 20.39
CA ILE A 113 17.11 -4.25 19.60
C ILE A 113 15.88 -4.71 20.38
N GLN A 114 15.98 -5.77 21.19
CA GLN A 114 14.93 -6.17 22.13
C GLN A 114 14.59 -5.06 23.10
N GLU A 115 15.60 -4.38 23.66
CA GLU A 115 15.38 -3.23 24.53
C GLU A 115 14.64 -2.08 23.82
N GLN A 116 14.95 -1.83 22.54
CA GLN A 116 14.23 -0.83 21.75
C GLN A 116 12.76 -1.22 21.55
N TYR A 117 12.47 -2.48 21.19
CA TYR A 117 11.09 -2.96 21.07
C TYR A 117 10.36 -2.96 22.41
N ARG A 118 11.04 -3.27 23.52
CA ARG A 118 10.47 -3.22 24.86
C ARG A 118 9.98 -1.81 25.22
N ARG A 119 10.73 -0.77 24.86
CA ARG A 119 10.37 0.63 25.11
C ARG A 119 9.11 1.09 24.38
N ILE A 120 8.73 0.44 23.28
CA ILE A 120 7.56 0.80 22.47
C ILE A 120 6.37 -0.16 22.67
N GLY A 121 6.44 -1.08 23.65
CA GLY A 121 5.35 -2.00 23.99
C GLY A 121 5.62 -3.48 23.72
N GLY A 122 6.85 -3.88 23.42
CA GLY A 122 7.27 -5.28 23.36
C GLY A 122 7.34 -5.92 21.96
N GLY A 123 7.01 -5.17 20.91
CA GLY A 123 7.03 -5.68 19.53
C GLY A 123 6.58 -4.65 18.50
N SER A 124 6.64 -5.03 17.23
CA SER A 124 6.20 -4.22 16.10
C SER A 124 4.71 -4.41 15.83
N PRO A 125 3.90 -3.35 15.76
CA PRO A 125 2.48 -3.45 15.43
C PRO A 125 2.21 -3.61 13.92
N ILE A 126 3.26 -3.76 13.09
CA ILE A 126 3.15 -3.67 11.63
C ILE A 126 2.18 -4.70 11.04
N LYS A 127 2.22 -5.95 11.50
CA LYS A 127 1.34 -7.01 10.99
C LYS A 127 -0.14 -6.71 11.23
N MET A 128 -0.48 -6.28 12.45
CA MET A 128 -1.84 -5.87 12.80
C MET A 128 -2.34 -4.77 11.87
N TRP A 129 -1.52 -3.75 11.63
CA TRP A 129 -1.91 -2.62 10.79
C TRP A 129 -2.02 -2.99 9.31
N THR A 130 -1.06 -3.76 8.78
CA THR A 130 -1.10 -4.26 7.40
C THR A 130 -2.36 -5.12 7.17
N SER A 131 -2.72 -5.99 8.11
CA SER A 131 -3.97 -6.78 8.01
C SER A 131 -5.21 -5.89 7.96
N ARG A 132 -5.33 -4.91 8.87
CA ARG A 132 -6.47 -3.98 8.89
C ARG A 132 -6.62 -3.19 7.59
N GLN A 133 -5.49 -2.75 7.03
CA GLN A 133 -5.46 -2.07 5.74
C GLN A 133 -5.83 -3.02 4.60
N GLY A 134 -5.29 -4.23 4.59
CA GLY A 134 -5.59 -5.27 3.60
C GLY A 134 -7.06 -5.63 3.57
N GLU A 135 -7.66 -5.86 4.73
CA GLU A 135 -9.10 -6.14 4.88
C GLU A 135 -9.97 -5.01 4.33
N SER A 136 -9.64 -3.77 4.67
CA SER A 136 -10.38 -2.59 4.22
C SER A 136 -10.23 -2.36 2.71
N MET A 137 -9.01 -2.55 2.20
CA MET A 137 -8.70 -2.45 0.77
C MET A 137 -9.48 -3.48 -0.04
N VAL A 138 -9.51 -4.74 0.38
CA VAL A 138 -10.23 -5.80 -0.34
C VAL A 138 -11.72 -5.50 -0.42
N LYS A 139 -12.35 -5.07 0.68
CA LYS A 139 -13.77 -4.68 0.68
C LYS A 139 -14.08 -3.62 -0.37
N LEU A 140 -13.26 -2.56 -0.41
CA LEU A 140 -13.43 -1.48 -1.39
C LEU A 140 -13.14 -1.95 -2.83
N LEU A 141 -12.13 -2.80 -3.03
CA LEU A 141 -11.80 -3.31 -4.37
C LEU A 141 -12.86 -4.23 -4.93
N ASP A 142 -13.52 -5.04 -4.10
CA ASP A 142 -14.63 -5.89 -4.53
C ASP A 142 -15.82 -5.05 -5.02
N GLU A 143 -16.07 -3.89 -4.40
CA GLU A 143 -17.11 -2.94 -4.82
C GLU A 143 -16.68 -2.13 -6.05
N MET A 144 -15.45 -1.60 -6.07
CA MET A 144 -14.94 -0.74 -7.13
C MET A 144 -14.63 -1.49 -8.43
N SER A 145 -14.24 -2.77 -8.32
CA SER A 145 -13.76 -3.57 -9.45
C SER A 145 -14.35 -4.99 -9.44
N PRO A 146 -15.67 -5.12 -9.63
CA PRO A 146 -16.36 -6.41 -9.53
C PRO A 146 -15.91 -7.44 -10.59
N HIS A 147 -15.30 -6.99 -11.68
CA HIS A 147 -14.80 -7.85 -12.76
C HIS A 147 -13.47 -8.55 -12.41
N THR A 148 -12.71 -8.02 -11.45
CA THR A 148 -11.47 -8.63 -10.91
C THR A 148 -11.67 -9.25 -9.53
N ALA A 149 -12.86 -9.10 -8.94
CA ALA A 149 -13.28 -9.75 -7.71
C ALA A 149 -13.47 -11.28 -7.90
N PRO A 150 -13.39 -12.09 -6.83
CA PRO A 150 -13.05 -11.71 -5.45
C PRO A 150 -11.56 -11.35 -5.31
N HIS A 151 -11.27 -10.26 -4.60
CA HIS A 151 -9.90 -9.89 -4.25
C HIS A 151 -9.49 -10.57 -2.93
N LYS A 152 -8.21 -10.89 -2.79
CA LYS A 152 -7.63 -11.35 -1.51
C LYS A 152 -6.28 -10.66 -1.30
N TYR A 153 -6.05 -10.12 -0.11
CA TYR A 153 -4.74 -9.59 0.25
C TYR A 153 -3.87 -10.69 0.87
N TYR A 154 -2.58 -10.59 0.66
CA TYR A 154 -1.55 -11.45 1.24
C TYR A 154 -0.46 -10.56 1.80
N ILE A 155 0.05 -10.87 2.98
CA ILE A 155 1.15 -10.13 3.58
C ILE A 155 2.44 -10.84 3.17
N GLY A 156 3.33 -10.12 2.48
CA GLY A 156 4.66 -10.61 2.12
C GLY A 156 5.71 -9.81 2.86
N PHE A 157 6.13 -10.30 4.02
CA PHE A 157 7.21 -9.67 4.77
C PHE A 157 8.57 -10.19 4.33
N ARG A 158 9.58 -9.31 4.32
CA ARG A 158 10.93 -9.68 3.89
C ARG A 158 11.71 -10.44 4.96
N TYR A 159 11.51 -10.13 6.25
CA TYR A 159 12.37 -10.61 7.34
C TYR A 159 11.63 -11.29 8.50
N VAL A 160 10.30 -11.37 8.48
CA VAL A 160 9.47 -12.05 9.49
C VAL A 160 8.28 -12.74 8.83
N HIS A 161 7.60 -13.62 9.56
CA HIS A 161 6.42 -14.31 9.04
C HIS A 161 5.18 -13.40 9.00
N PRO A 162 4.28 -13.57 8.01
CA PRO A 162 4.43 -14.42 6.82
C PRO A 162 5.48 -13.85 5.86
N LEU A 163 6.43 -14.69 5.45
CA LEU A 163 7.50 -14.34 4.53
C LEU A 163 6.96 -14.16 3.11
N THR A 164 7.72 -13.48 2.27
CA THR A 164 7.35 -13.24 0.86
C THR A 164 7.15 -14.56 0.11
N GLU A 165 8.02 -15.53 0.36
CA GLU A 165 7.99 -16.87 -0.21
C GLU A 165 6.74 -17.65 0.24
N GLU A 166 6.42 -17.61 1.54
CA GLU A 166 5.23 -18.25 2.10
C GLU A 166 3.93 -17.68 1.51
N ALA A 167 3.89 -16.36 1.31
CA ALA A 167 2.75 -15.69 0.69
C ALA A 167 2.60 -16.06 -0.79
N ILE A 168 3.70 -16.16 -1.55
CA ILE A 168 3.66 -16.62 -2.94
C ILE A 168 3.16 -18.07 -3.02
N GLU A 169 3.62 -18.94 -2.11
CA GLU A 169 3.15 -20.33 -2.04
C GLU A 169 1.64 -20.43 -1.75
N GLU A 170 1.12 -19.58 -0.85
CA GLU A 170 -0.33 -19.50 -0.59
C GLU A 170 -1.09 -18.98 -1.82
N MET A 171 -0.60 -17.93 -2.46
CA MET A 171 -1.17 -17.37 -3.68
C MET A 171 -1.22 -18.39 -4.82
N GLU A 172 -0.15 -19.16 -5.00
CA GLU A 172 -0.07 -20.25 -5.97
C GLU A 172 -1.04 -21.39 -5.63
N ARG A 173 -1.20 -21.75 -4.35
CA ARG A 173 -2.17 -22.78 -3.91
C ARG A 173 -3.62 -22.35 -4.09
N ASP A 174 -3.91 -21.06 -3.89
CA ASP A 174 -5.24 -20.49 -4.08
C ASP A 174 -5.67 -20.46 -5.56
N GLY A 175 -4.73 -20.61 -6.49
CA GLY A 175 -5.00 -20.72 -7.92
C GLY A 175 -5.46 -19.39 -8.54
N LEU A 176 -4.82 -18.28 -8.12
CA LEU A 176 -5.14 -16.94 -8.59
C LEU A 176 -4.93 -16.78 -10.11
N GLU A 177 -5.76 -15.97 -10.76
CA GLU A 177 -5.54 -15.57 -12.15
C GLU A 177 -4.52 -14.42 -12.24
N ARG A 178 -4.57 -13.50 -11.28
CA ARG A 178 -3.75 -12.27 -11.24
C ARG A 178 -3.11 -12.08 -9.87
N ALA A 179 -1.85 -11.67 -9.88
CA ALA A 179 -1.09 -11.24 -8.71
C ALA A 179 -0.58 -9.81 -8.90
N ILE A 180 -0.72 -8.99 -7.86
CA ILE A 180 -0.20 -7.63 -7.81
C ILE A 180 0.79 -7.54 -6.65
N ALA A 181 2.07 -7.37 -6.97
CA ALA A 181 3.09 -7.00 -6.01
C ALA A 181 2.90 -5.53 -5.63
N PHE A 182 2.31 -5.26 -4.47
CA PHE A 182 2.00 -3.91 -4.03
C PHE A 182 2.93 -3.52 -2.87
N THR A 183 3.95 -2.71 -3.18
CA THR A 183 4.85 -2.19 -2.15
C THR A 183 4.09 -1.31 -1.15
N GLN A 184 4.36 -1.50 0.14
CA GLN A 184 3.86 -0.64 1.20
C GLN A 184 4.80 0.53 1.51
N TYR A 185 5.83 0.72 0.68
CA TYR A 185 6.71 1.89 0.68
C TYR A 185 6.28 2.85 -0.44
N PRO A 186 5.73 4.03 -0.12
CA PRO A 186 5.35 4.98 -1.17
C PRO A 186 6.56 5.45 -2.00
N GLN A 187 7.71 5.59 -1.36
CA GLN A 187 8.97 5.97 -1.98
C GLN A 187 9.83 4.74 -2.26
N TYR A 188 10.23 4.54 -3.52
CA TYR A 188 11.07 3.43 -3.94
C TYR A 188 12.49 3.57 -3.39
N SER A 189 13.02 2.49 -2.81
CA SER A 189 14.45 2.28 -2.65
C SER A 189 14.82 0.87 -3.09
N CYS A 190 16.02 0.71 -3.65
CA CYS A 190 16.58 -0.60 -3.98
C CYS A 190 16.69 -1.48 -2.74
N SER A 191 16.92 -0.87 -1.57
CA SER A 191 17.06 -1.57 -0.29
C SER A 191 15.73 -1.97 0.37
N THR A 192 14.59 -1.54 -0.17
CA THR A 192 13.25 -1.85 0.39
C THR A 192 12.37 -2.55 -0.66
N THR A 193 11.72 -1.78 -1.54
CA THR A 193 10.91 -2.31 -2.64
C THR A 193 11.76 -3.19 -3.56
N GLY A 194 12.98 -2.75 -3.90
CA GLY A 194 13.89 -3.54 -4.74
C GLY A 194 14.20 -4.93 -4.17
N SER A 195 14.57 -5.01 -2.89
CA SER A 195 14.79 -6.30 -2.19
C SER A 195 13.54 -7.19 -2.20
N SER A 196 12.35 -6.60 -2.00
CA SER A 196 11.08 -7.34 -1.99
C SER A 196 10.73 -7.91 -3.37
N LEU A 197 10.92 -7.12 -4.43
CA LEU A 197 10.70 -7.58 -5.81
C LEU A 197 11.73 -8.63 -6.23
N ASN A 198 12.99 -8.46 -5.83
CA ASN A 198 14.04 -9.46 -6.04
C ASN A 198 13.73 -10.77 -5.32
N ALA A 199 13.09 -10.74 -4.14
CA ALA A 199 12.67 -11.95 -3.43
C ALA A 199 11.62 -12.74 -4.24
N ILE A 200 10.64 -12.06 -4.86
CA ILE A 200 9.67 -12.71 -5.76
C ILE A 200 10.38 -13.38 -6.95
N TYR A 201 11.33 -12.68 -7.58
CA TYR A 201 12.11 -13.24 -8.68
C TYR A 201 12.93 -14.46 -8.24
N ARG A 202 13.64 -14.36 -7.10
CA ARG A 202 14.46 -15.45 -6.56
C ARG A 202 13.62 -16.68 -6.23
N TYR A 203 12.45 -16.50 -5.62
CA TYR A 203 11.55 -17.60 -5.29
C TYR A 203 11.27 -18.48 -6.52
N TYR A 204 10.83 -17.89 -7.65
CA TYR A 204 10.54 -18.67 -8.86
C TYR A 204 11.79 -19.25 -9.52
N ASN A 205 12.92 -18.55 -9.43
CA ASN A 205 14.21 -19.05 -9.92
C ASN A 205 14.70 -20.26 -9.11
N GLU A 206 14.53 -20.25 -7.79
CA GLU A 206 14.94 -21.33 -6.88
C GLU A 206 14.02 -22.55 -6.98
N VAL A 207 12.70 -22.34 -7.07
CA VAL A 207 11.72 -23.41 -7.28
C VAL A 207 11.81 -24.00 -8.70
N GLY A 208 12.42 -23.29 -9.65
CA GLY A 208 12.59 -23.75 -11.03
C GLY A 208 11.29 -23.84 -11.82
N LYS A 209 10.25 -23.09 -11.40
CA LYS A 209 8.92 -23.09 -12.03
C LYS A 209 8.54 -21.69 -12.47
N LYS A 210 7.83 -21.58 -13.59
CA LYS A 210 7.20 -20.31 -13.99
C LYS A 210 5.95 -20.04 -13.14
N PRO A 211 5.63 -18.76 -12.87
CA PRO A 211 4.38 -18.40 -12.19
C PRO A 211 3.15 -18.95 -12.91
N ARG A 212 2.16 -19.46 -12.17
CA ARG A 212 0.87 -19.87 -12.75
C ARG A 212 -0.13 -18.73 -12.84
N MET A 213 0.15 -17.63 -12.14
CA MET A 213 -0.65 -16.40 -12.11
C MET A 213 0.05 -15.26 -12.85
N LYS A 214 -0.75 -14.33 -13.40
CA LYS A 214 -0.22 -13.15 -14.10
C LYS A 214 0.23 -12.08 -13.10
N TRP A 215 1.54 -11.86 -13.02
CA TRP A 215 2.13 -10.82 -12.16
C TRP A 215 2.06 -9.41 -12.77
N SER A 216 1.88 -8.43 -11.90
CA SER A 216 2.08 -7.01 -12.13
C SER A 216 2.57 -6.37 -10.82
N THR A 217 3.07 -5.14 -10.87
CA THR A 217 3.61 -4.46 -9.69
C THR A 217 3.11 -3.02 -9.59
N ILE A 218 2.90 -2.57 -8.36
CA ILE A 218 2.84 -1.18 -7.98
C ILE A 218 4.10 -0.95 -7.13
N ASP A 219 5.17 -0.47 -7.77
CA ASP A 219 6.51 -0.38 -7.16
C ASP A 219 6.78 0.97 -6.47
N ARG A 220 5.96 2.00 -6.74
CA ARG A 220 6.07 3.31 -6.09
C ARG A 220 4.79 4.13 -6.23
N TRP A 221 4.54 5.03 -5.29
CA TRP A 221 3.35 5.89 -5.22
C TRP A 221 3.56 7.13 -4.32
N PRO A 222 4.68 7.87 -4.46
CA PRO A 222 5.09 8.90 -3.50
C PRO A 222 4.15 10.11 -3.44
N THR A 223 3.45 10.41 -4.53
CA THR A 223 2.59 11.61 -4.66
C THR A 223 1.11 11.26 -4.84
N HIS A 224 0.70 10.05 -4.43
CA HIS A 224 -0.70 9.65 -4.52
C HIS A 224 -1.59 10.64 -3.73
N PRO A 225 -2.64 11.25 -4.33
CA PRO A 225 -3.39 12.33 -3.70
C PRO A 225 -3.97 11.98 -2.32
N LEU A 226 -4.44 10.75 -2.12
CA LEU A 226 -4.97 10.31 -0.83
C LEU A 226 -3.87 10.09 0.22
N LEU A 227 -2.65 9.71 -0.18
CA LEU A 227 -1.52 9.64 0.76
C LEU A 227 -1.16 11.03 1.26
N ILE A 228 -1.08 12.00 0.34
CA ILE A 228 -0.79 13.40 0.66
C ILE A 228 -1.87 13.98 1.58
N GLN A 229 -3.15 13.68 1.29
CA GLN A 229 -4.26 14.08 2.16
C GLN A 229 -4.10 13.50 3.57
N CYS A 230 -3.78 12.20 3.71
CA CYS A 230 -3.58 11.59 5.04
C CYS A 230 -2.47 12.28 5.83
N PHE A 231 -1.32 12.58 5.20
CA PHE A 231 -0.25 13.31 5.87
C PHE A 231 -0.68 14.72 6.28
N ALA A 232 -1.32 15.47 5.37
CA ALA A 232 -1.80 16.81 5.67
C ALA A 232 -2.80 16.81 6.84
N ASP A 233 -3.76 15.88 6.84
CA ASP A 233 -4.77 15.75 7.90
C ASP A 233 -4.12 15.44 9.26
N HIS A 234 -3.12 14.56 9.29
CA HIS A 234 -2.42 14.21 10.53
C HIS A 234 -1.54 15.36 11.04
N ILE A 235 -0.85 16.08 10.14
CA ILE A 235 -0.07 17.26 10.51
C ILE A 235 -1.00 18.33 11.08
N GLN A 236 -2.11 18.64 10.42
CA GLN A 236 -3.07 19.62 10.89
C GLN A 236 -3.61 19.23 12.27
N LYS A 237 -3.97 17.95 12.45
CA LYS A 237 -4.46 17.43 13.74
C LYS A 237 -3.42 17.54 14.86
N GLU A 238 -2.14 17.30 14.58
CA GLU A 238 -1.09 17.44 15.60
C GLU A 238 -0.73 18.91 15.87
N LEU A 239 -0.73 19.77 14.85
CA LEU A 239 -0.64 21.22 15.02
C LEU A 239 -1.79 21.75 15.87
N ASP A 240 -2.97 21.12 15.77
CA ASP A 240 -4.13 21.51 16.55
C ASP A 240 -3.96 21.37 18.07
N ARG A 241 -2.97 20.57 18.50
CA ARG A 241 -2.64 20.33 19.91
C ARG A 241 -1.68 21.35 20.50
N PHE A 242 -1.03 22.16 19.66
CA PHE A 242 -0.17 23.25 20.13
C PHE A 242 -1.02 24.45 20.57
N PRO A 243 -0.54 25.24 21.55
CA PRO A 243 -1.17 26.51 21.90
C PRO A 243 -1.33 27.39 20.67
N LEU A 244 -2.47 28.09 20.57
CA LEU A 244 -2.87 28.84 19.37
C LEU A 244 -1.80 29.89 18.99
N GLU A 245 -1.25 30.55 20.00
CA GLU A 245 -0.23 31.57 19.90
C GLU A 245 1.13 31.05 19.42
N LYS A 246 1.41 29.75 19.58
CA LYS A 246 2.67 29.12 19.12
C LYS A 246 2.52 28.35 17.82
N ARG A 247 1.29 28.07 17.38
CA ARG A 247 1.02 27.15 16.26
C ARG A 247 1.69 27.57 14.95
N SER A 248 1.74 28.86 14.65
CA SER A 248 2.38 29.39 13.43
C SER A 248 3.92 29.29 13.45
N GLU A 249 4.52 29.22 14.65
CA GLU A 249 5.97 29.15 14.84
C GLU A 249 6.49 27.71 14.83
N VAL A 250 5.60 26.71 14.91
CA VAL A 250 5.98 25.30 14.91
C VAL A 250 6.73 24.95 13.63
N VAL A 251 7.93 24.40 13.79
CA VAL A 251 8.72 23.83 12.69
C VAL A 251 8.33 22.38 12.47
N ILE A 252 7.94 22.05 11.23
CA ILE A 252 7.62 20.68 10.82
C ILE A 252 8.90 19.96 10.40
N LEU A 253 9.33 18.97 11.17
CA LEU A 253 10.45 18.11 10.82
C LEU A 253 9.94 16.81 10.20
N PHE A 254 10.07 16.71 8.89
CA PHE A 254 9.86 15.48 8.14
C PHE A 254 11.09 14.57 8.29
N SER A 255 10.96 13.43 8.94
CA SER A 255 12.07 12.56 9.29
C SER A 255 12.00 11.21 8.57
N ALA A 256 12.78 11.04 7.51
CA ALA A 256 12.83 9.81 6.71
C ALA A 256 14.01 8.91 7.11
N HIS A 257 13.97 7.61 6.82
CA HIS A 257 15.09 6.73 7.16
C HIS A 257 16.32 7.00 6.28
N SER A 258 17.51 7.18 6.87
CA SER A 258 18.72 7.42 6.09
C SER A 258 19.16 6.19 5.28
N LEU A 259 19.77 6.47 4.13
CA LEU A 259 20.53 5.49 3.35
C LEU A 259 22.05 5.70 3.51
N PRO A 260 22.87 4.65 3.34
CA PRO A 260 24.32 4.82 3.17
C PRO A 260 24.63 5.66 1.93
N MET A 261 25.62 6.56 1.98
CA MET A 261 25.96 7.39 0.81
C MET A 261 26.42 6.56 -0.39
N SER A 262 26.97 5.36 -0.20
CA SER A 262 27.29 4.46 -1.32
C SER A 262 26.05 4.05 -2.12
N VAL A 263 24.89 3.90 -1.47
CA VAL A 263 23.61 3.58 -2.11
C VAL A 263 23.06 4.82 -2.83
N VAL A 264 23.11 5.98 -2.16
CA VAL A 264 22.68 7.26 -2.74
C VAL A 264 23.50 7.62 -3.98
N ASN A 265 24.83 7.51 -3.89
CA ASN A 265 25.75 7.83 -4.99
C ASN A 265 25.64 6.85 -6.16
N ARG A 266 25.06 5.66 -5.94
CA ARG A 266 24.72 4.71 -7.02
C ARG A 266 23.43 5.09 -7.76
N GLY A 267 22.74 6.15 -7.34
CA GLY A 267 21.52 6.65 -7.98
C GLY A 267 20.22 6.07 -7.42
N ASP A 268 20.17 5.72 -6.13
CA ASP A 268 18.91 5.30 -5.51
C ASP A 268 17.87 6.43 -5.55
N PRO A 269 16.63 6.20 -6.03
CA PRO A 269 15.65 7.27 -6.25
C PRO A 269 14.98 7.75 -4.95
N TYR A 270 15.14 7.01 -3.85
CA TYR A 270 14.47 7.28 -2.57
C TYR A 270 14.59 8.73 -2.09
N PRO A 271 15.78 9.38 -2.11
CA PRO A 271 15.88 10.75 -1.59
C PRO A 271 15.02 11.74 -2.39
N GLN A 272 14.94 11.57 -3.71
CA GLN A 272 14.11 12.43 -4.56
C GLN A 272 12.62 12.17 -4.36
N GLU A 273 12.21 10.90 -4.24
CA GLU A 273 10.80 10.55 -4.02
C GLU A 273 10.29 10.99 -2.64
N VAL A 274 11.13 10.94 -1.61
CA VAL A 274 10.83 11.53 -0.29
C VAL A 274 10.68 13.04 -0.42
N GLY A 275 11.61 13.72 -1.11
CA GLY A 275 11.51 15.15 -1.38
C GLY A 275 10.22 15.53 -2.10
N ALA A 276 9.80 14.74 -3.09
CA ALA A 276 8.54 14.94 -3.81
C ALA A 276 7.32 14.77 -2.89
N THR A 277 7.34 13.77 -2.00
CA THR A 277 6.27 13.56 -1.01
C THR A 277 6.15 14.77 -0.09
N VAL A 278 7.27 15.21 0.51
CA VAL A 278 7.32 16.38 1.40
C VAL A 278 6.79 17.63 0.71
N HIS A 279 7.25 17.88 -0.52
CA HIS A 279 6.82 19.05 -1.28
C HIS A 279 5.30 19.06 -1.50
N ARG A 280 4.71 17.93 -1.90
CA ARG A 280 3.25 17.82 -2.11
C ARG A 280 2.45 17.95 -0.81
N VAL A 281 2.96 17.45 0.31
CA VAL A 281 2.32 17.64 1.61
C VAL A 281 2.34 19.14 1.99
N MET A 282 3.46 19.82 1.83
CA MET A 282 3.56 21.24 2.16
C MET A 282 2.74 22.13 1.22
N GLU A 283 2.65 21.78 -0.07
CA GLU A 283 1.73 22.41 -1.02
C GLU A 283 0.27 22.27 -0.55
N LYS A 284 -0.13 21.07 -0.12
CA LYS A 284 -1.48 20.80 0.41
C LYS A 284 -1.79 21.58 1.68
N LEU A 285 -0.78 21.85 2.51
CA LEU A 285 -0.87 22.67 3.73
C LEU A 285 -0.70 24.18 3.45
N ALA A 286 -0.64 24.60 2.19
CA ALA A 286 -0.43 25.99 1.79
C ALA A 286 0.80 26.64 2.45
N TYR A 287 1.84 25.84 2.73
CA TYR A 287 3.06 26.29 3.40
C TYR A 287 2.81 27.04 4.73
N SER A 288 1.80 26.62 5.51
CA SER A 288 1.40 27.28 6.76
C SER A 288 2.49 27.39 7.83
N ASN A 289 3.51 26.53 7.75
CA ASN A 289 4.58 26.41 8.74
C ASN A 289 5.94 26.20 8.06
N PRO A 290 7.04 26.65 8.67
CA PRO A 290 8.39 26.31 8.21
C PRO A 290 8.63 24.79 8.33
N TYR A 291 9.37 24.22 7.38
CA TYR A 291 9.64 22.78 7.37
C TYR A 291 11.06 22.43 6.96
N ARG A 292 11.50 21.24 7.37
CA ARG A 292 12.74 20.61 6.89
C ARG A 292 12.53 19.12 6.67
N LEU A 293 13.15 18.60 5.62
CA LEU A 293 13.36 17.16 5.44
C LEU A 293 14.70 16.80 6.08
N VAL A 294 14.64 15.91 7.06
CA VAL A 294 15.78 15.36 7.80
C VAL A 294 15.78 13.83 7.70
N TRP A 295 16.90 13.22 8.07
CA TRP A 295 17.09 11.78 7.96
C TRP A 295 17.47 11.17 9.31
N GLN A 296 16.77 10.10 9.70
CA GLN A 296 16.95 9.40 10.97
C GLN A 296 17.68 8.07 10.84
N SER A 297 18.04 7.51 12.00
CA SER A 297 18.73 6.22 12.16
C SER A 297 20.21 6.24 11.73
N LYS A 298 21.08 6.79 12.61
CA LYS A 298 22.54 6.68 12.50
C LYS A 298 22.99 5.23 12.80
N ARG A 299 23.37 4.47 11.78
CA ARG A 299 24.14 3.23 11.99
C ARG A 299 25.60 3.58 12.34
N SER A 300 26.16 2.89 13.34
CA SER A 300 27.57 3.00 13.74
C SER A 300 28.52 2.77 12.54
N PRO A 301 29.69 3.43 12.51
CA PRO A 301 30.54 3.44 11.33
C PRO A 301 31.08 2.03 11.04
N ALA A 302 30.75 1.49 9.86
CA ALA A 302 31.68 0.58 9.20
C ALA A 302 32.91 1.42 8.84
N THR A 303 34.11 0.88 9.05
CA THR A 303 35.43 1.54 8.97
C THR A 303 35.76 2.19 7.62
N THR A 304 34.82 2.25 6.67
CA THR A 304 34.96 2.90 5.36
C THR A 304 33.75 3.76 4.95
N SER A 305 32.68 3.84 5.75
CA SER A 305 31.46 4.59 5.41
C SER A 305 31.16 5.67 6.45
N ARG A 306 31.93 6.76 6.42
CA ARG A 306 31.71 7.94 7.28
C ARG A 306 30.48 8.78 6.93
N HIS A 307 29.71 8.42 5.90
CA HIS A 307 28.65 9.27 5.40
C HIS A 307 27.35 8.45 5.25
N CYS A 308 26.45 8.57 6.23
CA CYS A 308 25.01 8.48 5.99
C CYS A 308 24.54 9.88 5.57
N MET A 309 23.37 10.00 4.93
CA MET A 309 22.72 11.30 4.78
C MET A 309 22.37 11.83 6.17
N ASN A 310 23.30 12.53 6.82
CA ASN A 310 23.07 13.16 8.11
C ASN A 310 23.05 14.66 7.89
N TRP A 311 21.84 15.20 7.72
CA TRP A 311 21.58 16.62 7.89
C TRP A 311 20.54 16.75 9.02
N THR A 312 21.12 16.78 10.23
CA THR A 312 20.74 17.56 11.43
C THR A 312 19.51 17.20 12.28
N SER A 313 19.76 16.84 13.55
CA SER A 313 18.99 17.32 14.72
C SER A 313 19.82 18.21 15.66
N SER A 314 21.15 18.21 15.51
CA SER A 314 22.10 18.96 16.34
C SER A 314 22.30 20.42 15.92
N THR A 315 21.76 20.85 14.78
CA THR A 315 22.03 22.16 14.16
C THR A 315 20.92 23.19 14.42
N LEU A 316 19.92 22.84 15.23
CA LEU A 316 19.06 23.83 15.90
C LEU A 316 19.70 24.38 17.18
N ARG A 317 20.93 23.95 17.53
CA ARG A 317 21.74 24.61 18.56
C ARG A 317 22.74 25.58 17.91
N CYS A 318 22.56 26.86 18.25
CA CYS A 318 23.48 28.00 18.15
C CYS A 318 23.71 28.64 16.77
N SER A 319 23.17 29.86 16.64
CA SER A 319 23.96 31.01 16.17
C SER A 319 24.25 31.88 17.39
N PRO A 320 25.51 32.12 17.80
CA PRO A 320 25.84 32.93 18.97
C PRO A 320 26.02 34.39 18.52
N ALA A 321 24.97 35.19 18.62
CA ALA A 321 25.12 36.63 18.72
C ALA A 321 23.89 37.23 19.42
N SER A 322 24.13 37.77 20.61
CA SER A 322 23.32 38.73 21.37
C SER A 322 21.99 38.26 22.00
N VAL A 323 21.87 38.64 23.28
CA VAL A 323 20.67 38.72 24.15
C VAL A 323 20.39 37.52 25.07
N GLU A 324 21.04 37.59 26.24
CA GLU A 324 20.44 37.56 27.59
C GLU A 324 19.16 36.74 27.86
N SER A 325 19.32 35.80 28.79
CA SER A 325 18.33 35.12 29.63
C SER A 325 16.84 35.28 29.27
N LYS A 326 16.23 34.18 28.79
CA LYS A 326 14.94 33.68 29.29
C LYS A 326 14.71 32.24 28.83
N THR A 327 14.32 31.42 29.79
CA THR A 327 13.82 30.06 29.67
C THR A 327 12.71 29.94 28.63
N SER A 328 12.86 29.08 27.62
CA SER A 328 11.71 28.58 26.85
C SER A 328 11.99 27.20 26.26
N GLU A 329 11.13 26.24 26.56
CA GLU A 329 11.07 24.93 25.95
C GLU A 329 10.75 25.07 24.45
N GLU A 330 11.73 24.77 23.58
CA GLU A 330 11.52 24.67 22.14
C GLU A 330 10.72 23.40 21.80
N GLN A 331 9.47 23.57 21.39
CA GLN A 331 8.61 22.47 20.97
C GLN A 331 8.71 22.28 19.45
N SER A 332 9.46 21.26 19.01
CA SER A 332 9.50 20.83 17.61
C SER A 332 8.55 19.65 17.38
N LEU A 333 7.79 19.66 16.28
CA LEU A 333 7.02 18.49 15.85
C LEU A 333 7.91 17.59 14.99
N LEU A 334 8.22 16.39 15.48
CA LEU A 334 8.92 15.37 14.71
C LEU A 334 7.90 14.43 14.05
N MET A 335 7.79 14.52 12.73
CA MET A 335 6.97 13.62 11.93
C MET A 335 7.89 12.61 11.26
N GLU A 336 7.85 11.34 11.66
CA GLU A 336 8.55 10.30 10.91
C GLU A 336 7.83 10.04 9.57
N ILE A 337 8.52 10.20 8.43
CA ILE A 337 8.10 9.68 7.13
C ILE A 337 8.35 8.17 7.09
N HIS A 338 7.81 7.48 8.10
CA HIS A 338 7.47 6.08 7.98
C HIS A 338 5.97 5.96 7.82
N CYS A 339 5.55 4.86 7.22
CA CYS A 339 4.23 4.31 7.44
C CYS A 339 4.09 3.93 8.94
N SER A 340 3.99 4.92 9.83
CA SER A 340 3.56 4.75 11.22
C SER A 340 2.04 4.75 11.18
N LEU A 341 1.53 3.54 11.04
CA LEU A 341 0.18 3.16 10.63
C LEU A 341 -0.93 3.48 11.66
N ARG A 342 -0.71 4.37 12.62
CA ARG A 342 -1.68 4.59 13.72
C ARG A 342 -3.04 5.17 13.30
N PRO A 343 -3.22 5.99 12.24
CA PRO A 343 -4.53 6.60 11.99
C PRO A 343 -5.12 6.47 10.57
N TRP A 344 -4.87 5.38 9.82
CA TRP A 344 -5.58 5.14 8.55
C TRP A 344 -7.10 4.85 8.73
N LEU A 345 -7.53 4.51 9.94
CA LEU A 345 -8.91 4.04 10.22
C LEU A 345 -9.98 5.13 10.33
N THR A 346 -9.61 6.41 10.53
CA THR A 346 -10.63 7.44 10.84
C THR A 346 -11.36 7.95 9.60
N TRP A 347 -10.91 7.62 8.39
CA TRP A 347 -11.48 8.14 7.15
C TRP A 347 -12.41 7.15 6.42
N CYS A 348 -12.09 5.85 6.38
CA CYS A 348 -12.94 4.84 5.71
C CYS A 348 -14.34 4.68 6.31
N THR A 349 -14.56 5.08 7.57
CA THR A 349 -15.89 5.02 8.21
C THR A 349 -16.72 6.28 8.00
N ARG A 350 -16.13 7.38 7.50
CA ARG A 350 -16.82 8.68 7.40
C ARG A 350 -17.46 8.93 6.04
N THR A 351 -17.02 8.22 4.99
CA THR A 351 -17.56 8.37 3.62
C THR A 351 -18.84 7.58 3.37
N SER A 352 -19.31 6.71 4.28
CA SER A 352 -20.56 5.96 4.10
C SER A 352 -21.82 6.64 4.66
N SER A 353 -21.72 7.83 5.28
CA SER A 353 -22.85 8.45 6.01
C SER A 353 -23.27 9.86 5.57
N ARG A 354 -22.83 10.34 4.39
CA ARG A 354 -23.33 11.62 3.85
C ARG A 354 -23.66 11.56 2.36
N THR A 355 -24.79 10.94 2.06
CA THR A 355 -25.60 11.23 0.88
C THR A 355 -27.01 11.59 1.34
N SER A 356 -27.20 12.85 1.75
CA SER A 356 -28.53 13.46 1.83
C SER A 356 -28.66 14.46 0.69
N CYS A 357 -29.57 14.15 -0.23
CA CYS A 357 -30.00 15.00 -1.31
C CYS A 357 -30.60 16.32 -0.77
N ALA A 358 -30.35 17.42 -1.45
CA ALA A 358 -31.22 18.60 -1.43
C ALA A 358 -31.19 19.27 -2.83
N PRO A 359 -32.33 19.81 -3.30
CA PRO A 359 -32.58 20.05 -4.71
C PRO A 359 -32.11 21.42 -5.21
N SER A 360 -31.93 21.47 -6.52
CA SER A 360 -31.73 22.66 -7.35
C SER A 360 -32.86 23.69 -7.22
N SER A 361 -32.46 24.95 -7.08
CA SER A 361 -33.20 26.13 -7.52
C SER A 361 -32.21 27.12 -8.13
#